data_AF-A0A7Y7QKL5-F1
#
_entry.id   AF-A0A7Y7QKL5-F1
#
_cell.length_a   1.000
_cell.length_b   1.000
_cell.length_c   1.000
_cell.angle_alpha   90.00
_cell.angle_beta   90.00
_cell.angle_gamma   90.00
#
_symmetry.space_group_name_H-M   'P 1'
#
loop_
_entity.id
_entity.type
_entity.pdbx_description
1 polymer ?
#
loop_
_entity_poly.entity_id
_entity_poly.type
_entity_poly.pdbx_seq_one_letter_code
_entity_poly.pdbx_strand_id
1 'polypeptide(L)' 'MLNRIDYSINTVLEFPNIGTKIDDIYRKIVEPNYKFKIVYKIKKDTIYIVGIYREQNSWK' A
#
# COMPACT_ATOMS: atom_id res chain seq x y z
N MET A 1 3.45 -7.27 14.37
CA MET A 1 2.48 -6.49 13.55
C MET A 1 3.23 -5.39 12.80
N LEU A 2 4.05 -4.58 13.48
CA LEU A 2 4.95 -3.58 12.87
C LEU A 2 5.86 -4.14 11.76
N ASN A 3 6.57 -5.26 12.01
CA ASN A 3 7.50 -5.85 11.03
C ASN A 3 6.91 -6.21 9.67
N ARG A 4 5.58 -6.33 9.54
CA ARG A 4 4.90 -6.68 8.28
C ARG A 4 4.55 -5.45 7.46
N ILE A 5 4.11 -4.39 8.15
CA ILE A 5 3.96 -3.07 7.54
C ILE A 5 5.30 -2.61 6.99
N ASP A 6 6.40 -2.84 7.73
CA ASP A 6 7.75 -2.53 7.28
C ASP A 6 8.12 -3.28 6.00
N TYR A 7 7.82 -4.57 5.92
CA TYR A 7 8.04 -5.36 4.69
C TYR A 7 7.26 -4.80 3.50
N SER A 8 5.99 -4.44 3.72
CA SER A 8 5.13 -3.88 2.68
C SER A 8 5.61 -2.50 2.23
N ILE A 9 6.10 -1.67 3.15
CA ILE A 9 6.69 -0.36 2.85
C ILE A 9 8.00 -0.55 2.06
N ASN A 10 8.89 -1.44 2.49
CA ASN A 10 10.14 -1.73 1.78
C ASN A 10 9.87 -2.24 0.36
N THR A 11 8.85 -3.07 0.18
CA THR A 11 8.42 -3.53 -1.15
C THR A 11 7.98 -2.35 -2.03
N VAL A 12 7.26 -1.38 -1.46
CA VAL A 12 6.87 -0.17 -2.21
C VAL A 12 8.08 0.72 -2.51
N LEU A 13 9.07 0.79 -1.62
CA LEU A 13 10.32 1.52 -1.87
C LEU A 13 11.14 0.91 -3.02
N GLU A 14 11.27 -0.41 -3.05
CA GLU A 14 12.00 -1.13 -4.11
C GLU A 14 11.21 -1.13 -5.44
N PHE A 15 9.88 -1.26 -5.36
CA PHE A 15 9.00 -1.35 -6.52
C PHE A 15 7.81 -0.38 -6.41
N PRO A 16 8.02 0.93 -6.63
CA PRO A 16 6.97 1.94 -6.42
C PRO A 16 5.69 1.68 -7.22
N ASN A 17 5.81 1.05 -8.40
CA ASN A 17 4.69 0.78 -9.30
C ASN A 17 3.94 -0.53 -9.01
N ILE A 18 4.33 -1.31 -7.98
CA ILE A 18 3.74 -2.62 -7.67
C ILE A 18 2.27 -2.55 -7.23
N GLY A 19 1.87 -1.46 -6.57
CA GLY A 19 0.51 -1.28 -6.08
C GLY A 19 -0.51 -1.08 -7.20
N THR A 20 -1.71 -1.64 -7.01
CA THR A 20 -2.87 -1.43 -7.88
C THR A 20 -3.27 0.04 -7.87
N LYS A 21 -3.47 0.63 -9.04
CA LYS A 21 -4.01 2.00 -9.15
C LYS A 21 -5.44 2.05 -8.61
N ILE A 22 -5.72 3.04 -7.76
CA ILE A 22 -7.08 3.39 -7.34
C ILE A 22 -7.66 4.41 -8.32
N ASP A 23 -6.84 5.39 -8.68
CA ASP A 23 -7.08 6.41 -9.70
C ASP A 23 -5.73 6.84 -10.33
N ASP A 24 -5.69 7.99 -10.99
CA ASP A 24 -4.49 8.51 -11.65
C ASP A 24 -3.37 8.91 -10.66
N ILE A 25 -3.70 9.13 -9.39
CA ILE A 25 -2.81 9.72 -8.39
C ILE A 25 -2.42 8.69 -7.32
N TYR A 26 -3.36 7.84 -6.91
CA TYR A 26 -3.22 6.95 -5.77
C TYR A 26 -3.10 5.49 -6.19
N ARG A 27 -2.29 4.76 -5.40
CA ARG A 27 -2.07 3.32 -5.51
C ARG A 27 -2.34 2.66 -4.17
N LYS A 28 -2.70 1.38 -4.20
CA LYS A 28 -2.81 0.52 -3.02
C LYS A 28 -2.02 -0.75 -3.15
N ILE A 29 -1.44 -1.21 -2.05
CA ILE A 29 -0.98 -2.58 -1.87
C ILE A 29 -1.75 -3.20 -0.71
N VAL A 30 -2.15 -4.46 -0.85
CA VAL A 30 -2.81 -5.23 0.21
C VAL A 30 -1.77 -6.20 0.76
N GLU A 31 -1.64 -6.27 2.08
CA GLU A 31 -0.74 -7.25 2.69
C GLU A 31 -1.18 -8.68 2.31
N PRO A 32 -0.24 -9.64 2.18
CA PRO A 32 -0.54 -11.02 1.78
C PRO A 32 -1.62 -11.72 2.61
N ASN A 33 -1.79 -11.31 3.87
CA ASN A 33 -2.79 -11.88 4.79
C ASN A 33 -4.09 -11.07 4.83
N TYR A 34 -4.30 -10.12 3.92
CA TYR A 34 -5.51 -9.29 3.81
C TYR A 34 -5.92 -8.62 5.11
N LYS A 35 -4.95 -8.29 5.98
CA LYS A 35 -5.24 -7.61 7.26
C LYS A 35 -5.23 -6.11 7.12
N PHE A 36 -4.37 -5.60 6.25
CA PHE A 36 -4.18 -4.18 6.03
C PHE A 36 -3.96 -3.89 4.55
N LYS A 37 -4.35 -2.69 4.15
CA LYS A 37 -3.97 -2.08 2.87
C LYS A 37 -3.22 -0.79 3.13
N ILE A 38 -2.23 -0.51 2.31
CA ILE A 38 -1.45 0.72 2.33
C ILE A 38 -1.82 1.50 1.09
N VAL A 39 -2.31 2.73 1.27
CA VAL A 39 -2.58 3.67 0.19
C VAL A 39 -1.44 4.67 0.11
N TYR A 40 -0.90 4.87 -1.09
CA TYR A 40 0.23 5.75 -1.32
C TYR A 40 0.14 6.45 -2.68
N LYS A 41 0.92 7.51 -2.86
CA LYS A 41 1.11 8.17 -4.16
C LYS A 41 2.60 8.38 -4.43
N ILE A 42 2.96 8.39 -5.70
CA ILE A 42 4.34 8.64 -6.15
C ILE A 42 4.36 10.05 -6.73
N LYS A 43 5.24 10.92 -6.23
CA LYS A 43 5.45 12.25 -6.81
C LYS A 43 6.94 12.48 -6.97
N LYS A 44 7.37 12.61 -8.23
CA LYS A 44 8.80 12.61 -8.61
C LYS A 44 9.45 11.32 -8.13
N ASP A 45 10.35 11.42 -7.16
CA ASP A 45 11.12 10.31 -6.60
C ASP A 45 10.76 10.05 -5.12
N THR A 46 9.60 10.52 -4.69
CA THR A 46 9.14 10.38 -3.30
C THR A 46 7.82 9.64 -3.24
N ILE A 47 7.79 8.62 -2.38
CA ILE A 47 6.60 7.87 -2.04
C ILE A 47 5.96 8.52 -0.82
N TYR A 48 4.70 8.93 -0.97
CA TYR A 48 3.90 9.49 0.12
C TYR A 48 2.89 8.43 0.56
N ILE A 49 3.07 7.90 1.76
CA ILE A 49 2.07 7.05 2.39
C ILE A 49 0.91 7.94 2.82
N VAL A 50 -0.26 7.72 2.22
CA VAL A 50 -1.48 8.49 2.49
C VAL A 50 -2.21 7.91 3.70
N GLY A 51 -2.21 6.59 3.84
CA GLY A 51 -2.79 5.93 4.99
C GLY A 51 -2.62 4.42 4.97
N ILE A 52 -2.66 3.84 6.16
CA ILE A 52 -2.67 2.39 6.39
C ILE A 52 -4.03 2.06 7.01
N TYR A 53 -4.82 1.26 6.30
CA TYR A 53 -6.18 0.93 6.68
C TYR A 53 -6.28 -0.55 6.97
N ARG A 54 -7.09 -0.93 7.96
CA ARG A 54 -7.44 -2.34 8.15
C ARG A 54 -8.32 -2.76 6.98
N GLU A 55 -7.96 -3.85 6.33
CA GLU A 55 -8.76 -4.39 5.24
C GLU A 55 -9.99 -5.08 5.86
N GLN A 56 -11.16 -4.47 5.68
CA GLN A 56 -12.41 -5.12 5.96
C GLN A 56 -12.76 -5.94 4.72
N ASN A 57 -12.56 -7.25 4.79
CA ASN A 57 -13.07 -8.16 3.78
C ASN A 57 -14.59 -7.97 3.70
N SER A 58 -15.05 -7.21 2.70
CA SER A 58 -16.45 -7.17 2.33
C SER A 58 -16.70 -8.43 1.51
N TRP A 59 -16.78 -9.60 2.16
CA TRP A 59 -17.51 -10.71 1.57
C TRP A 59 -18.97 -10.27 1.55
N LYS A 60 -19.40 -9.76 0.39
CA LYS A 60 -20.81 -9.69 -0.01
C LYS A 60 -21.04 -10.76 -1.05
#